data_AF-A0A833MZG4-F1
#
_entry.id   AF-A0A833MZG4-F1
#
_cell.length_a   1.000
_cell.length_b   1.000
_cell.length_c   1.000
_cell.angle_alpha   90.00
_cell.angle_beta   90.00
_cell.angle_gamma   90.00
#
_symmetry.space_group_name_H-M   'P 1'
#
loop_
_entity.id
_entity.type
_entity.pdbx_description
1 polymer ?
#
loop_
_entity_poly.entity_id
_entity_poly.type
_entity_poly.pdbx_seq_one_letter_code
_entity_poly.pdbx_strand_id
1 'polypeptide(L)'
;MRYTCMGPAGWVGQIDHVRVYLSDADGEVCPAQAAVAAVVTASLPRLRDAASAYLDRFVDRAKACGSAQEPWWLDEIEFRDHAGDETVCYALHFSLQGDDGGLWTVDMRASADGHRPFRFERRQG
;
A
#
# COMPACT_ATOMS: atom_id res chain seq x y z
N MET A 1 -10.92 -7.72 -10.09
CA MET A 1 -11.06 -7.94 -8.63
C MET A 1 -12.50 -7.66 -8.24
N ARG A 2 -13.09 -8.40 -7.29
CA ARG A 2 -14.39 -8.06 -6.69
C ARG A 2 -14.14 -7.36 -5.35
N TYR A 3 -14.97 -6.37 -5.03
CA TYR A 3 -14.91 -5.64 -3.78
C TYR A 3 -16.17 -5.91 -2.96
N THR A 4 -16.00 -5.93 -1.64
CA THR A 4 -17.07 -6.07 -0.65
C THR A 4 -17.15 -4.78 0.15
N CYS A 5 -18.36 -4.24 0.33
CA CYS A 5 -18.59 -3.05 1.15
C CYS A 5 -18.32 -3.38 2.63
N MET A 6 -17.53 -2.54 3.30
CA MET A 6 -17.25 -2.63 4.75
C MET A 6 -18.05 -1.57 5.54
N GLY A 7 -19.11 -1.03 4.94
CA GLY A 7 -19.88 0.10 5.47
C GLY A 7 -19.18 1.44 5.23
N PRO A 8 -19.33 2.44 6.13
CA PRO A 8 -18.77 3.78 5.93
C PRO A 8 -17.23 3.82 5.93
N ALA A 9 -16.57 2.70 6.25
CA ALA A 9 -15.12 2.57 6.22
C ALA A 9 -14.54 2.33 4.81
N GLY A 10 -15.38 2.05 3.80
CA GLY A 10 -14.94 1.83 2.42
C GLY A 10 -15.24 0.44 1.89
N TRP A 11 -14.43 0.03 0.91
CA TRP A 11 -14.57 -1.22 0.16
C TRP A 11 -13.29 -2.04 0.25
N VAL A 12 -13.41 -3.36 0.41
CA VAL A 12 -12.25 -4.25 0.49
C VAL A 12 -12.26 -5.28 -0.63
N GLY A 13 -11.12 -5.44 -1.30
CA GLY A 13 -10.80 -6.51 -2.23
C GLY A 13 -9.56 -7.30 -1.76
N GLN A 14 -9.19 -8.34 -2.49
CA GLN A 14 -8.05 -9.20 -2.14
C GLN A 14 -7.28 -9.66 -3.39
N ILE A 15 -5.95 -9.60 -3.29
CA ILE A 15 -4.99 -10.12 -4.27
C ILE A 15 -4.10 -11.12 -3.55
N ASP A 16 -4.33 -12.42 -3.76
CA ASP A 16 -3.68 -13.49 -2.99
C ASP A 16 -3.84 -13.27 -1.47
N HIS A 17 -2.79 -12.91 -0.73
CA HIS A 17 -2.84 -12.60 0.70
C HIS A 17 -3.03 -11.10 1.01
N VAL A 18 -2.86 -10.22 0.01
CA VAL A 18 -2.85 -8.76 0.19
C VAL A 18 -4.28 -8.20 0.14
N ARG A 19 -4.67 -7.45 1.18
CA ARG A 19 -5.96 -6.74 1.20
C ARG A 19 -5.84 -5.41 0.48
N VAL A 20 -6.87 -5.04 -0.28
CA VAL A 20 -6.92 -3.77 -1.02
C VAL A 20 -8.15 -2.99 -0.57
N TYR A 21 -7.93 -1.86 0.08
CA TYR A 21 -9.00 -0.99 0.57
C TYR A 21 -9.17 0.21 -0.37
N LEU A 22 -10.41 0.43 -0.80
CA LEU A 22 -10.82 1.61 -1.57
C LEU A 22 -11.74 2.48 -0.73
N SER A 23 -11.71 3.79 -0.99
CA SER A 23 -12.63 4.74 -0.39
C SER A 23 -14.05 4.51 -0.91
N ASP A 24 -15.03 4.75 -0.05
CA ASP A 24 -16.43 4.83 -0.44
C ASP A 24 -16.69 6.17 -1.13
N ALA A 25 -17.41 6.13 -2.25
CA ALA A 25 -17.87 7.30 -2.99
C ALA A 25 -19.40 7.23 -3.09
N ASP A 26 -20.09 7.78 -2.08
CA ASP A 26 -21.55 7.81 -1.98
C ASP A 26 -22.22 6.42 -2.04
N GLY A 27 -21.66 5.45 -1.31
CA GLY A 27 -22.16 4.08 -1.25
C GLY A 27 -21.74 3.21 -2.44
N GLU A 28 -20.81 3.70 -3.27
CA GLU A 28 -20.24 2.96 -4.40
C GLU A 28 -18.70 2.98 -4.34
N VAL A 29 -18.08 2.07 -5.09
CA VAL A 29 -16.62 2.06 -5.25
C VAL A 29 -16.19 3.28 -6.08
N CYS A 30 -15.18 4.03 -5.60
CA CYS A 30 -14.57 5.10 -6.39
C CYS A 30 -13.97 4.56 -7.72
N PRO A 31 -14.47 4.97 -8.90
CA PRO A 31 -14.04 4.40 -10.18
C PRO A 31 -12.56 4.64 -10.51
N ALA A 32 -12.04 5.82 -10.15
CA ALA A 32 -10.63 6.18 -10.38
C ALA A 32 -9.69 5.28 -9.56
N GLN A 33 -10.01 5.06 -8.27
CA GLN A 33 -9.23 4.16 -7.42
C GLN A 33 -9.34 2.72 -7.90
N ALA A 34 -10.52 2.26 -8.32
CA ALA A 34 -10.69 0.91 -8.86
C ALA A 34 -9.88 0.66 -10.13
N ALA A 35 -9.79 1.66 -11.03
CA ALA A 35 -8.96 1.60 -12.22
C ALA A 35 -7.47 1.48 -11.87
N VAL A 36 -6.98 2.29 -10.93
CA VAL A 36 -5.59 2.23 -10.47
C VAL A 36 -5.31 0.91 -9.74
N ALA A 37 -6.24 0.42 -8.92
CA ALA A 37 -6.11 -0.86 -8.22
C ALA A 37 -5.99 -2.04 -9.20
N ALA A 38 -6.64 -1.98 -10.36
CA ALA A 38 -6.46 -2.99 -11.41
C ALA A 38 -5.03 -2.98 -11.98
N VAL A 39 -4.44 -1.80 -12.21
CA VAL A 39 -3.05 -1.64 -12.66
C VAL A 39 -2.07 -2.12 -11.58
N VAL A 40 -2.33 -1.77 -10.31
CA VAL A 40 -1.56 -2.24 -9.16
C VAL A 40 -1.59 -3.75 -9.09
N THR A 41 -2.76 -4.38 -9.27
CA THR A 41 -2.90 -5.84 -9.29
C THR A 41 -2.01 -6.49 -10.35
N ALA A 42 -2.02 -5.96 -11.57
CA ALA A 42 -1.23 -6.48 -12.68
C ALA A 42 0.29 -6.28 -12.47
N SER A 43 0.69 -5.28 -11.68
CA SER A 43 2.09 -4.88 -11.48
C SER A 43 2.61 -5.14 -10.07
N LEU A 44 1.86 -5.88 -9.24
CA LEU A 44 2.07 -5.97 -7.80
C LEU A 44 3.50 -6.40 -7.41
N PRO A 45 4.10 -7.45 -8.03
CA PRO A 45 5.47 -7.84 -7.67
C PRO A 45 6.48 -6.70 -7.88
N ARG A 46 6.40 -6.00 -9.02
CA ARG A 46 7.31 -4.89 -9.34
C ARG A 46 7.12 -3.71 -8.40
N LEU A 47 5.87 -3.40 -8.04
CA LEU A 47 5.56 -2.30 -7.12
C LEU A 47 6.03 -2.60 -5.70
N ARG A 48 5.84 -3.85 -5.25
CA ARG A 48 6.36 -4.34 -3.98
C ARG A 48 7.87 -4.19 -3.93
N ASP A 49 8.59 -4.66 -4.94
CA ASP A 49 10.05 -4.59 -4.98
C ASP A 49 10.55 -3.12 -4.98
N ALA A 50 9.89 -2.23 -5.73
CA ALA A 50 10.23 -0.81 -5.75
C ALA A 50 10.01 -0.12 -4.39
N ALA A 51 8.91 -0.44 -3.70
CA ALA A 51 8.61 0.12 -2.38
C ALA A 51 9.52 -0.46 -1.28
N SER A 52 9.79 -1.76 -1.31
CA SER A 52 10.79 -2.41 -0.45
C SER A 52 12.17 -1.79 -0.59
N ALA A 53 12.64 -1.61 -1.84
CA ALA A 53 13.92 -0.96 -2.10
C ALA A 53 13.92 0.52 -1.66
N TYR A 54 12.77 1.19 -1.70
CA TYR A 54 12.64 2.54 -1.17
C TYR A 54 12.75 2.58 0.36
N LEU A 55 12.10 1.66 1.08
CA LEU A 55 12.24 1.52 2.54
C LEU A 55 13.69 1.25 2.95
N ASP A 56 14.39 0.37 2.23
CA ASP A 56 15.79 0.01 2.51
C ASP A 56 16.77 1.19 2.42
N ARG A 57 16.39 2.29 1.76
CA ARG A 57 17.20 3.52 1.73
C ARG A 57 17.21 4.24 3.07
N PHE A 58 16.22 3.98 3.93
CA PHE A 58 16.00 4.70 5.18
C PHE A 58 15.98 3.77 6.40
N VAL A 59 15.63 2.50 6.21
CA VAL A 59 15.45 1.53 7.29
C VAL A 59 16.56 0.49 7.28
N ASP A 60 17.25 0.37 8.40
CA ASP A 60 18.19 -0.71 8.68
C ASP A 60 17.42 -1.91 9.26
N ARG A 61 17.15 -2.93 8.44
CA ARG A 61 16.36 -4.10 8.86
C ARG A 61 17.01 -4.88 10.00
N ALA A 62 18.33 -4.95 10.05
CA ALA A 62 19.03 -5.64 11.14
C ALA A 62 18.77 -4.95 12.49
N LYS A 63 18.68 -3.61 12.49
CA LYS A 63 18.28 -2.85 13.69
C LYS A 63 16.79 -2.95 13.99
N ALA A 64 15.95 -3.00 12.97
CA ALA A 64 14.50 -3.03 13.15
C ALA A 64 13.99 -4.39 13.66
N CYS A 65 14.48 -5.50 13.11
CA CYS A 65 13.94 -6.84 13.36
C CYS A 65 15.01 -7.91 13.70
N GLY A 66 16.28 -7.51 13.84
CA GLY A 66 17.37 -8.44 14.15
C GLY A 66 17.93 -9.20 12.94
N SER A 67 17.40 -9.01 11.73
CA SER A 67 17.87 -9.67 10.51
C SER A 67 17.93 -8.71 9.32
N ALA A 68 19.10 -8.61 8.67
CA ALA A 68 19.24 -7.86 7.42
C ALA A 68 18.57 -8.55 6.22
N GLN A 69 18.28 -9.85 6.33
CA GLN A 69 17.76 -10.68 5.24
C GLN A 69 16.25 -10.90 5.35
N GLU A 70 15.60 -10.43 6.42
CA GLU A 70 14.16 -10.56 6.57
C GLU A 70 13.44 -9.77 5.46
N PRO A 71 12.58 -10.40 4.65
CA PRO A 71 11.86 -9.71 3.60
C PRO A 71 10.77 -8.79 4.17
N TRP A 72 10.53 -7.68 3.47
CA TRP A 72 9.32 -6.88 3.67
C TRP A 72 8.09 -7.66 3.23
N TRP A 73 7.17 -7.92 4.15
CA TRP A 73 5.88 -8.54 3.87
C TRP A 73 4.85 -7.47 3.56
N LEU A 74 4.25 -7.51 2.37
CA LEU A 74 3.19 -6.58 2.00
C LEU A 74 1.86 -7.13 2.50
N ASP A 75 1.25 -6.45 3.47
CA ASP A 75 0.01 -6.89 4.10
C ASP A 75 -1.21 -6.27 3.41
N GLU A 76 -1.13 -4.96 3.13
CA GLU A 76 -2.29 -4.18 2.70
C GLU A 76 -1.92 -3.09 1.69
N ILE A 77 -2.90 -2.74 0.85
CA ILE A 77 -2.90 -1.58 -0.04
C ILE A 77 -4.09 -0.71 0.33
N GLU A 78 -3.86 0.54 0.68
CA GLU A 78 -4.91 1.46 1.12
C GLU A 78 -4.97 2.67 0.17
N PHE A 79 -6.07 2.81 -0.58
CA PHE A 79 -6.34 4.01 -1.36
C PHE A 79 -6.97 5.06 -0.45
N ARG A 80 -6.28 6.19 -0.31
CA ARG A 80 -6.70 7.31 0.54
C ARG A 80 -7.16 8.46 -0.33
N ASP A 81 -8.27 9.08 0.04
CA ASP A 81 -8.70 10.32 -0.58
C ASP A 81 -7.78 11.46 -0.09
N HIS A 82 -6.80 11.82 -0.91
CA HIS A 82 -5.98 13.00 -0.66
C HIS A 82 -6.72 14.20 -1.23
N ALA A 83 -7.53 14.84 -0.38
CA ALA A 83 -8.27 16.04 -0.76
C ALA A 83 -7.31 17.07 -1.39
N GLY A 84 -7.47 17.31 -2.69
CA GLY A 84 -6.69 18.29 -3.45
C GLY A 84 -5.57 17.75 -4.35
N ASP A 85 -5.34 16.43 -4.42
CA ASP A 85 -4.40 15.84 -5.40
C ASP A 85 -5.19 15.34 -6.63
N GLU A 86 -4.92 15.89 -7.82
CA GLU A 86 -5.55 15.42 -9.08
C GLU A 86 -5.20 13.96 -9.40
N THR A 87 -4.20 13.43 -8.69
CA THR A 87 -3.59 12.14 -8.94
C THR A 87 -3.89 11.15 -7.82
N VAL A 88 -4.41 9.97 -8.18
CA VAL A 88 -4.69 8.89 -7.20
C VAL A 88 -3.41 8.48 -6.48
N CYS A 89 -3.44 8.60 -5.15
CA CYS A 89 -2.40 8.13 -4.26
C CYS A 89 -2.91 6.92 -3.44
N TYR A 90 -1.99 6.04 -3.07
CA TYR A 90 -2.29 4.86 -2.27
C TYR A 90 -1.08 4.47 -1.43
N ALA A 91 -1.33 3.87 -0.28
CA ALA A 91 -0.33 3.40 0.64
C ALA A 91 -0.11 1.89 0.48
N LEU A 92 1.15 1.47 0.53
CA LEU A 92 1.55 0.07 0.69
C LEU A 92 1.98 -0.15 2.14
N HIS A 93 1.35 -1.10 2.82
CA HIS A 93 1.59 -1.41 4.23
C HIS A 93 2.43 -2.66 4.36
N PHE A 94 3.58 -2.51 5.00
CA PHE A 94 4.57 -3.56 5.17
C PHE A 94 4.82 -3.89 6.63
N SER A 95 5.04 -5.17 6.90
CA SER A 95 5.56 -5.70 8.14
C SER A 95 6.93 -6.36 7.94
N LEU A 96 7.67 -6.49 9.04
CA LEU A 96 8.87 -7.32 9.16
C LEU A 96 8.65 -8.33 10.27
N GLN A 97 8.95 -9.59 10.01
CA GLN A 97 8.91 -10.59 11.06
C GLN A 97 9.97 -10.26 12.13
N GLY A 98 9.54 -10.10 13.38
CA GLY A 98 10.42 -9.71 14.49
C GLY A 98 10.53 -8.20 14.73
N ASP A 99 9.84 -7.35 13.95
CA ASP A 99 9.62 -5.94 14.30
C ASP A 99 8.28 -5.80 15.04
N ASP A 100 8.29 -6.06 16.35
CA ASP A 100 7.10 -6.09 17.19
C ASP A 100 6.30 -4.77 17.11
N GLY A 101 5.12 -4.83 16.49
CA GLY A 101 4.22 -3.69 16.34
C GLY A 101 4.64 -2.66 15.29
N GLY A 102 5.70 -2.94 14.51
CA GLY A 102 6.17 -2.06 13.44
C GLY A 102 5.31 -2.19 12.19
N LEU A 103 4.56 -1.13 11.85
CA LEU A 103 3.89 -1.00 10.56
C LEU A 103 4.59 0.07 9.73
N TRP A 104 5.11 -0.34 8.58
CA TRP A 104 5.81 0.54 7.65
C TRP A 104 4.93 0.86 6.46
N THR A 105 4.71 2.14 6.21
CA THR A 105 3.88 2.60 5.11
C THR A 105 4.74 3.26 4.06
N VAL A 106 4.53 2.91 2.79
CA VAL A 106 5.08 3.64 1.64
C VAL A 106 3.93 4.23 0.84
N ASP A 107 3.87 5.55 0.75
CA ASP A 107 2.89 6.21 -0.10
C ASP A 107 3.40 6.25 -1.54
N MET A 108 2.51 5.83 -2.43
CA MET A 108 2.71 5.70 -3.86
C MET A 108 1.79 6.68 -4.58
N ARG A 109 2.31 7.33 -5.62
CA ARG A 109 1.53 8.14 -6.54
C ARG A 109 1.41 7.41 -7.87
N ALA A 110 0.19 7.19 -8.34
CA ALA A 110 -0.05 6.65 -9.68
C ALA A 110 0.22 7.73 -10.73
N SER A 111 0.77 7.40 -11.90
CA SER A 111 0.84 8.34 -13.02
C SER A 111 0.85 7.60 -14.34
N ALA A 112 0.70 8.31 -15.45
CA ALA A 112 0.72 7.70 -16.79
C ALA A 112 2.04 6.96 -17.09
N ASP A 113 3.16 7.48 -16.58
CA ASP A 113 4.51 6.90 -16.77
C ASP A 113 4.86 5.80 -15.76
N GLY A 114 3.93 5.50 -14.84
CA GLY A 114 4.06 4.48 -13.81
C GLY A 114 4.05 5.02 -12.39
N HIS A 115 3.98 4.10 -11.44
CA HIS A 115 3.73 4.40 -10.05
C HIS A 115 5.05 4.62 -9.32
N ARG A 116 5.13 5.63 -8.44
CA ARG A 116 6.37 5.98 -7.75
C ARG A 116 6.16 6.18 -6.24
N PRO A 117 7.07 5.66 -5.39
CA PRO A 117 7.08 5.98 -3.98
C PRO A 117 7.52 7.43 -3.79
N PHE A 118 6.89 8.14 -2.85
CA PHE A 118 7.25 9.54 -2.58
C PHE A 118 7.37 9.87 -1.09
N ARG A 119 6.79 9.05 -0.21
CA ARG A 119 6.85 9.21 1.24
C ARG A 119 6.88 7.84 1.90
N PHE A 120 7.51 7.76 3.08
CA PHE A 120 7.35 6.63 3.97
C PHE A 120 7.02 7.11 5.38
N GLU A 121 6.34 6.27 6.14
CA GLU A 121 6.01 6.48 7.55
C GLU A 121 6.21 5.17 8.32
N ARG A 122 6.51 5.28 9.61
CA ARG A 122 6.40 4.17 10.56
C ARG A 122 5.32 4.50 11.55
N ARG A 123 4.29 3.67 11.66
CA ARG A 123 3.36 3.72 12.80
C ARG A 123 3.90 2.79 13.88
N GLN A 124 4.08 3.34 15.07
CA GLN A 124 4.33 2.56 16.28
C GLN A 124 2.99 2.47 17.02
N GLY A 125 2.52 1.25 17.26
CA GLY A 125 1.34 0.97 18.08
C GLY A 125 1.57 1.20 19.56
#